data_AF-A0A2B0LGD6-F1
#
_entry.id   AF-A0A2B0LGD6-F1
#
_cell.length_a   1.000
_cell.length_b   1.000
_cell.length_c   1.000
_cell.angle_alpha   90.00
_cell.angle_beta   90.00
_cell.angle_gamma   90.00
#
_symmetry.space_group_name_H-M   'P 1'
#
loop_
_entity.id
_entity.type
_entity.pdbx_description
1 polymer ?
#
loop_
_entity_poly.entity_id
_entity_poly.type
_entity_poly.pdbx_seq_one_letter_code
_entity_poly.pdbx_strand_id
1 'polypeptide(L)'
;MVKKGTTFNRYSDGLKLSAVQSYLNGEGSYQAIAKQYNIRSSTQLKDWVKKYKELGDITDTRGKNSGTQGIPNPLKGKRVHFNSVEEERDYYKAQVAYLKKRYPNL
;
A
#
# COMPACT_ATOMS: atom_id res chain seq x y z
N MET A 1 14.59 4.49 -15.49
CA MET A 1 14.61 5.97 -15.58
C MET A 1 13.23 6.47 -16.00
N VAL A 2 12.65 7.42 -15.29
CA VAL A 2 11.41 8.11 -15.71
C VAL A 2 11.78 9.23 -16.67
N LYS A 3 11.11 9.31 -17.83
CA LYS A 3 11.32 10.39 -18.81
C LYS A 3 10.66 11.68 -18.30
N LYS A 4 11.39 12.81 -18.38
CA LYS A 4 10.87 14.15 -18.03
C LYS A 4 9.61 14.42 -18.87
N GLY A 5 8.49 14.77 -18.24
CA GLY A 5 7.18 14.98 -18.90
C GLY A 5 6.16 13.82 -18.77
N THR A 6 6.49 12.75 -18.04
CA THR A 6 5.53 11.66 -17.79
C THR A 6 4.44 12.10 -16.80
N THR A 7 3.21 12.23 -17.27
CA THR A 7 2.03 12.44 -16.40
C THR A 7 1.53 11.09 -15.87
N PHE A 8 1.35 11.00 -14.55
CA PHE A 8 0.79 9.83 -13.89
C PHE A 8 -0.74 9.99 -13.80
N ASN A 9 -1.49 9.16 -14.51
CA ASN A 9 -2.94 9.10 -14.32
C ASN A 9 -3.25 8.52 -12.95
N ARG A 10 -3.96 9.30 -12.14
CA ARG A 10 -4.54 8.84 -10.89
C ARG A 10 -5.92 8.25 -11.21
N TYR A 11 -6.08 6.97 -10.89
CA TYR A 11 -7.38 6.30 -10.95
C TYR A 11 -7.92 6.22 -9.53
N SER A 12 -9.22 6.48 -9.37
CA SER A 12 -9.92 6.26 -8.10
C SER A 12 -9.96 4.76 -7.77
N ASP A 13 -10.02 4.41 -6.49
CA ASP A 13 -10.03 3.01 -6.08
C ASP A 13 -11.31 2.28 -6.55
N GLY A 14 -12.44 2.98 -6.60
CA GLY A 14 -13.68 2.45 -7.18
C GLY A 14 -13.53 2.06 -8.65
N LEU A 15 -12.90 2.91 -9.47
CA LEU A 15 -12.67 2.61 -10.89
C LEU A 15 -11.75 1.40 -11.07
N LYS A 16 -10.67 1.31 -10.28
CA LYS A 16 -9.77 0.15 -10.30
C LYS A 16 -10.51 -1.14 -9.95
N LEU A 17 -11.37 -1.12 -8.93
CA LEU A 17 -12.17 -2.27 -8.50
C LEU A 17 -13.13 -2.72 -9.60
N SER A 18 -13.88 -1.80 -10.21
CA SER A 18 -14.80 -2.12 -11.30
C SER A 18 -14.07 -2.76 -12.49
N ALA A 19 -12.91 -2.22 -12.88
CA ALA A 19 -12.12 -2.79 -13.98
C ALA A 19 -11.59 -4.20 -13.66
N VAL A 20 -11.14 -4.44 -12.43
CA VAL A 20 -10.71 -5.78 -11.98
C VAL A 20 -11.87 -6.76 -11.97
N GLN A 21 -13.03 -6.36 -11.43
CA GLN A 21 -14.23 -7.19 -11.39
C GLN A 21 -14.71 -7.57 -12.80
N SER A 22 -14.74 -6.61 -13.72
CA SER A 22 -15.12 -6.88 -15.12
C SER A 22 -14.23 -7.96 -15.74
N TYR A 23 -12.94 -7.95 -15.42
CA TYR A 23 -12.01 -8.99 -15.88
C TYR A 23 -12.26 -10.34 -15.23
N LEU A 24 -12.53 -10.37 -13.92
CA LEU A 24 -12.86 -11.60 -13.20
C LEU A 24 -14.20 -12.22 -13.67
N ASN A 25 -15.15 -11.38 -14.09
CA ASN A 25 -16.42 -11.80 -14.68
C ASN A 25 -16.28 -12.33 -16.12
N GLY A 26 -15.10 -12.17 -16.75
CA GLY A 26 -14.87 -12.60 -18.12
C GLY A 26 -15.47 -11.69 -19.19
N GLU A 27 -15.77 -10.42 -18.87
CA GLU A 27 -16.40 -9.46 -19.78
C GLU A 27 -15.50 -9.05 -20.97
N GLY A 28 -14.21 -9.42 -20.92
CA GLY A 28 -13.31 -9.22 -22.05
C GLY A 28 -11.84 -9.46 -21.72
N SER A 29 -10.99 -9.21 -22.71
CA SER A 29 -9.53 -9.23 -22.52
C SER A 29 -9.05 -8.01 -21.73
N TYR A 30 -7.83 -8.08 -21.19
CA TYR A 30 -7.20 -6.93 -20.52
C TYR A 30 -7.19 -5.66 -21.38
N GLN A 31 -7.05 -5.78 -22.70
CA GLN A 31 -7.05 -4.64 -23.61
C GLN A 31 -8.45 -4.04 -23.82
N ALA A 32 -9.47 -4.89 -23.95
CA ALA A 32 -10.85 -4.44 -24.10
C ALA A 32 -11.31 -3.65 -22.86
N ILE A 33 -11.08 -4.22 -21.68
CA ILE A 33 -11.44 -3.61 -20.41
C ILE A 33 -10.62 -2.35 -20.16
N ALA A 34 -9.31 -2.36 -20.45
CA ALA A 34 -8.50 -1.15 -20.33
C ALA A 34 -9.02 -0.01 -21.21
N LYS A 35 -9.49 -0.30 -22.44
CA LYS A 35 -10.13 0.72 -23.28
C LYS A 35 -11.46 1.21 -22.70
N GLN A 36 -12.32 0.30 -22.24
CA GLN A 36 -13.63 0.63 -21.66
C GLN A 36 -13.52 1.56 -20.45
N TYR A 37 -12.53 1.31 -19.58
CA TYR A 37 -12.29 2.11 -18.37
C TYR A 37 -11.28 3.25 -18.58
N ASN A 38 -10.90 3.54 -19.83
CA ASN A 38 -9.91 4.56 -20.20
C ASN A 38 -8.57 4.43 -19.43
N ILE A 39 -8.16 3.19 -19.18
CA ILE A 39 -6.89 2.85 -18.55
C ILE A 39 -5.82 2.87 -19.63
N ARG A 40 -4.79 3.70 -19.40
CA ARG A 40 -3.69 3.95 -20.35
C ARG A 40 -2.97 2.68 -20.82
N SER A 41 -2.91 1.62 -19.99
CA SER A 41 -2.19 0.40 -20.31
C SER A 41 -2.90 -0.83 -19.76
N SER A 42 -3.03 -1.87 -20.59
CA SER A 42 -3.52 -3.19 -20.17
C SER A 42 -2.62 -3.85 -19.12
N THR A 43 -1.32 -3.54 -19.13
CA THR A 43 -0.38 -4.01 -18.10
C THR A 43 -0.75 -3.47 -16.72
N GLN A 44 -1.23 -2.22 -16.65
CA GLN A 44 -1.66 -1.61 -15.39
C GLN A 44 -2.88 -2.33 -14.80
N LEU A 45 -3.83 -2.74 -15.65
CA LEU A 45 -4.96 -3.57 -15.24
C LEU A 45 -4.50 -4.96 -14.79
N LYS A 46 -3.56 -5.57 -15.50
CA LYS A 46 -2.99 -6.88 -15.12
C LYS A 46 -2.34 -6.85 -13.73
N ASP A 47 -1.61 -5.79 -13.42
CA ASP A 47 -1.01 -5.59 -12.09
C ASP A 47 -2.08 -5.42 -11.00
N TRP A 48 -3.18 -4.73 -11.29
CA TRP A 48 -4.29 -4.61 -10.34
C TRP A 48 -4.98 -5.94 -10.09
N VAL A 49 -5.28 -6.70 -11.14
CA VAL A 49 -5.87 -8.05 -11.01
C VAL A 49 -4.96 -8.96 -10.19
N LYS A 50 -3.64 -8.92 -10.44
CA LYS A 50 -2.68 -9.70 -9.67
C LYS A 50 -2.70 -9.33 -8.18
N LYS A 51 -2.61 -8.04 -7.86
CA LYS A 51 -2.68 -7.56 -6.47
C LYS A 51 -3.98 -7.96 -5.77
N TYR A 52 -5.10 -7.82 -6.48
CA TYR A 52 -6.41 -8.20 -5.95
C TYR A 52 -6.48 -9.70 -5.63
N LYS A 53 -5.91 -10.56 -6.50
CA LYS A 53 -5.85 -12.01 -6.24
C LYS A 53 -4.94 -12.38 -5.06
N GLU A 54 -3.88 -11.61 -4.81
CA GLU A 54 -2.90 -11.89 -3.74
C GLU A 54 -3.35 -11.35 -2.37
N LEU A 55 -3.88 -10.12 -2.31
CA LEU A 55 -4.22 -9.44 -1.06
C LEU A 55 -5.73 -9.27 -0.81
N GLY A 56 -6.57 -9.51 -1.82
CA GLY A 56 -8.00 -9.16 -1.77
C GLY A 56 -8.28 -7.66 -1.88
N ASP A 57 -7.24 -6.83 -2.01
CA ASP A 57 -7.35 -5.37 -2.10
C ASP A 57 -6.33 -4.80 -3.11
N ILE A 58 -6.71 -3.68 -3.72
CA ILE A 58 -5.93 -2.90 -4.70
C ILE A 58 -5.61 -1.49 -4.21
N THR A 59 -6.05 -1.12 -2.99
CA THR A 59 -5.70 0.17 -2.41
C THR A 59 -4.19 0.36 -2.33
N ASP A 60 -3.73 1.56 -2.67
CA ASP A 60 -2.32 1.90 -2.50
C ASP A 60 -2.04 2.15 -1.02
N THR A 61 -1.34 1.20 -0.39
CA THR A 61 -0.89 1.31 1.00
C THR A 61 0.46 2.01 1.11
N ARG A 62 1.11 2.38 0.00
CA ARG A 62 2.38 3.13 0.02
C ARG A 62 2.12 4.51 0.62
N GLY A 63 2.68 4.75 1.82
CA GLY A 63 2.50 5.99 2.56
C GLY A 63 1.32 5.99 3.54
N LYS A 64 0.48 4.94 3.57
CA LYS A 64 -0.40 4.72 4.72
C LYS A 64 0.48 4.16 5.84
N ASN A 65 0.67 4.96 6.88
CA ASN A 65 1.49 4.68 8.06
C ASN A 65 1.38 3.19 8.41
N SER A 66 2.48 2.45 8.27
CA SER A 66 2.56 1.03 8.57
C SER A 66 2.58 0.80 10.09
N GLY A 67 1.50 1.22 10.72
CA GLY A 67 1.15 1.06 12.11
C GLY A 67 -0.36 1.05 12.16
N THR A 68 -0.90 0.06 12.86
CA THR A 68 -2.33 -0.11 13.11
C THR A 68 -3.02 1.24 13.34
N GLN A 69 -4.09 1.51 12.59
CA GLN A 69 -5.06 2.59 12.84
C GLN A 69 -4.44 3.93 13.28
N GLY A 70 -3.56 4.51 12.44
CA GLY A 70 -3.05 5.87 12.66
C GLY A 70 -2.00 6.01 13.77
N ILE A 71 -1.56 4.91 14.40
CA ILE A 71 -0.45 4.93 15.36
C ILE A 71 0.87 4.92 14.58
N PRO A 72 1.70 5.98 14.62
CA PRO A 72 3.01 5.97 13.99
C PRO A 72 3.86 4.86 14.61
N ASN A 73 4.44 3.98 13.80
CA ASN A 73 5.38 2.97 14.27
C ASN A 73 6.76 3.65 14.43
N PRO A 74 7.28 3.83 15.66
CA PRO A 74 8.55 4.50 15.90
C PRO A 74 9.76 3.74 15.33
N LEU A 75 9.56 2.48 14.90
CA LEU A 75 10.62 1.58 14.44
C LEU A 75 10.71 1.47 12.90
N LYS A 76 9.78 2.08 12.15
CA LYS A 76 9.75 1.91 10.69
C LYS A 76 10.79 2.81 10.01
N GLY A 77 11.84 2.18 9.46
CA GLY A 77 12.76 2.82 8.52
C GLY A 77 13.93 3.60 9.13
N LYS A 78 14.07 3.66 10.46
CA LYS A 78 15.27 4.20 11.12
C LYS A 78 16.18 3.05 11.59
N ARG A 79 17.42 3.00 11.09
CA ARG A 79 18.51 2.30 11.76
C ARG A 79 18.94 3.18 12.92
N VAL A 80 18.82 2.70 14.14
CA VAL A 80 19.09 3.48 15.35
C VAL A 80 20.43 3.05 15.92
N HIS A 81 21.33 4.00 16.11
CA HIS A 81 22.57 3.83 16.88
C HIS A 81 22.44 4.71 18.12
N PHE A 82 22.55 4.11 19.30
CA PHE A 82 22.45 4.83 20.57
C PHE A 82 23.84 5.30 20.99
N ASN A 83 23.94 6.56 21.45
CA ASN A 83 25.20 7.11 21.96
C ASN A 83 25.28 7.01 23.49
N SER A 84 24.14 6.76 24.17
CA SER A 84 24.05 6.52 25.61
C SER A 84 23.07 5.39 25.94
N VAL A 85 23.30 4.73 27.08
CA VAL A 85 22.41 3.71 27.67
C VAL A 85 21.05 4.30 28.04
N GLU A 86 20.99 5.59 28.40
CA GLU A 86 19.71 6.24 28.72
C GLU A 86 18.82 6.39 27.48
N GLU A 87 19.41 6.74 26.34
CA GLU A 87 18.71 6.84 25.05
C GLU A 87 18.16 5.48 24.59
N GLU A 88 18.95 4.41 24.80
CA GLU A 88 18.54 3.04 24.53
C GLU A 88 17.36 2.63 25.40
N ARG A 89 17.40 2.95 26.70
CA ARG A 89 16.30 2.67 27.63
C ARG A 89 15.01 3.37 27.22
N ASP A 90 15.09 4.65 26.87
CA ASP A 90 13.92 5.44 26.46
C ASP A 90 13.35 4.93 25.13
N TYR A 91 14.21 4.51 24.21
CA TYR A 91 13.81 3.85 22.97
C TYR A 91 13.07 2.54 23.23
N TYR A 92 13.61 1.64 24.06
CA TYR A 92 12.92 0.39 24.40
C TYR A 92 11.59 0.64 25.14
N LYS A 93 11.53 1.65 26.00
CA LYS A 93 10.29 2.05 26.67
C LYS A 93 9.22 2.49 25.66
N ALA A 94 9.60 3.27 24.65
CA ALA A 94 8.71 3.66 23.56
C ALA A 94 8.27 2.45 22.71
N GLN A 95 9.16 1.50 22.45
CA GLN A 95 8.84 0.25 21.74
C GLN A 95 7.82 -0.59 22.52
N VAL A 96 8.03 -0.78 23.82
CA VAL A 96 7.09 -1.52 24.68
C VAL A 96 5.74 -0.82 24.75
N ALA A 97 5.72 0.51 24.88
CA ALA A 97 4.50 1.29 24.90
C ALA A 97 3.71 1.14 23.58
N TYR A 98 4.39 1.17 22.43
CA TYR A 98 3.78 0.91 21.13
C TYR A 98 3.17 -0.49 21.05
N LEU A 99 3.87 -1.53 21.51
CA LEU A 99 3.39 -2.92 21.49
C LEU A 99 2.18 -3.12 22.40
N LYS A 100 2.21 -2.61 23.63
CA LYS A 100 1.07 -2.66 24.58
C LYS A 100 -0.17 -1.97 24.01
N LYS A 101 0.02 -0.82 23.34
CA LYS A 101 -1.10 -0.10 22.71
C LYS A 101 -1.67 -0.87 21.50
N ARG A 102 -0.83 -1.59 20.76
CA ARG A 102 -1.24 -2.38 19.59
C ARG A 102 -1.94 -3.69 19.98
N TYR A 103 -1.52 -4.29 21.09
CA TYR A 103 -2.06 -5.55 21.61
C TYR A 103 -2.54 -5.33 23.05
N PRO A 104 -3.72 -4.69 23.24
CA PRO A 104 -4.23 -4.38 24.58
C PRO A 104 -4.59 -5.62 25.41
N ASN A 105 -4.64 -6.80 24.78
CA ASN A 105 -4.98 -8.07 25.40
C ASN A 105 -3.75 -8.96 25.68
N LEU A 106 -2.54 -8.38 25.68
CA LEU A 106 -1.27 -9.07 25.95
C LEU A 106 -0.75 -8.74 27.36
#